data_AF-A0A392QPR4-F1
#
_entry.id   AF-A0A392QPR4-F1
#
_cell.length_a   1.000
_cell.length_b   1.000
_cell.length_c   1.000
_cell.angle_alpha   90.00
_cell.angle_beta   90.00
_cell.angle_gamma   90.00
#
_symmetry.space_group_name_H-M   'P 1'
#
loop_
_entity.id
_entity.type
_entity.pdbx_description
1 polymer ?
#
loop_
_entity_poly.entity_id
_entity_poly.type
_entity_poly.pdbx_seq_one_letter_code
_entity_poly.pdbx_strand_id
1 'polypeptide(L)' 'MTGWMYFVSKTLAEQEAWKYSKEHNIDFVSIIPPLVVGPFLMASMPPSLITALSLII' A
#
# COMPACT_ATOMS: atom_id res chain seq x y z
N MET A 1 4.45 12.98 -10.03
CA MET A 1 3.11 13.08 -9.41
C MET A 1 2.25 11.85 -9.75
N THR A 2 2.62 10.65 -9.27
CA THR A 2 1.96 9.38 -9.67
C THR A 2 1.27 8.62 -8.52
N GLY A 3 1.31 9.15 -7.29
CA GLY A 3 0.73 8.48 -6.11
C GLY A 3 -0.79 8.61 -5.96
N TRP A 4 -1.42 9.60 -6.60
CA TRP A 4 -2.85 9.89 -6.41
C TRP A 4 -3.76 8.72 -6.81
N MET A 5 -3.55 8.15 -8.00
CA MET A 5 -4.33 6.99 -8.46
C MET A 5 -4.12 5.76 -7.55
N TYR A 6 -2.93 5.62 -6.95
CA TYR A 6 -2.65 4.57 -5.97
C TYR A 6 -3.46 4.79 -4.69
N PHE A 7 -3.48 6.02 -4.15
CA PHE A 7 -4.26 6.33 -2.95
C PHE A 7 -5.76 6.11 -3.16
N VAL A 8 -6.31 6.59 -4.27
CA VAL A 8 -7.73 6.42 -4.61
C VAL A 8 -8.07 4.93 -4.76
N SER A 9 -7.27 4.18 -5.54
CA SER A 9 -7.54 2.76 -5.78
C SER A 9 -7.47 1.92 -4.51
N LYS A 10 -6.47 2.14 -3.64
CA LYS A 10 -6.35 1.42 -2.37
C LYS A 10 -7.48 1.76 -1.40
N THR A 11 -7.89 3.01 -1.34
CA THR A 11 -9.02 3.45 -0.49
C THR A 11 -10.33 2.80 -0.93
N LEU A 12 -10.65 2.87 -2.23
CA LEU A 12 -11.89 2.28 -2.76
C LEU A 12 -11.89 0.75 -2.60
N ALA A 13 -10.78 0.09 -2.88
CA ALA A 13 -10.67 -1.36 -2.75
C ALA A 13 -10.87 -1.82 -1.30
N GLU A 14 -10.28 -1.11 -0.32
CA GLU A 14 -10.46 -1.45 1.09
C GLU A 14 -11.91 -1.23 1.56
N GLN A 15 -12.55 -0.14 1.14
CA GLN A 15 -13.96 0.13 1.47
C GLN A 15 -14.90 -0.98 0.97
N GLU A 16 -14.72 -1.42 -0.28
CA GLU A 16 -15.53 -2.50 -0.85
C GLU A 16 -15.20 -3.86 -0.21
N ALA A 17 -13.93 -4.14 0.10
CA ALA A 17 -13.55 -5.34 0.84
C ALA A 17 -14.21 -5.42 2.22
N TRP A 18 -14.33 -4.29 2.93
CA TRP A 18 -15.03 -4.21 4.21
C TRP A 18 -16.55 -4.40 4.10
N LYS A 19 -17.18 -3.91 3.02
CA LYS A 19 -18.61 -4.15 2.79
C LYS A 19 -18.86 -5.63 2.49
N TYR A 20 -18.10 -6.19 1.56
CA TYR A 20 -18.22 -7.58 1.14
C TYR A 20 -17.97 -8.55 2.30
N SER A 21 -16.93 -8.31 3.10
CA SER A 21 -16.63 -9.18 4.26
C SER A 21 -17.76 -9.21 5.29
N LYS A 22 -18.41 -8.07 5.56
CA LYS A 22 -19.57 -7.99 6.46
C LYS A 22 -20.79 -8.73 5.92
N GLU A 23 -21.06 -8.63 4.62
CA GLU A 23 -22.18 -9.30 3.97
C GLU A 23 -22.00 -10.83 3.94
N HIS A 24 -20.76 -11.29 3.81
CA HIS A 24 -20.44 -12.71 3.66
C HIS A 24 -19.88 -13.38 4.92
N ASN A 25 -19.89 -12.71 6.07
CA ASN A 25 -19.34 -13.19 7.35
C ASN A 25 -17.87 -13.67 7.22
N ILE A 26 -17.06 -12.94 6.47
CA ILE A 26 -15.64 -13.22 6.30
C ILE A 26 -14.88 -12.51 7.41
N ASP A 27 -14.02 -13.24 8.13
CA ASP A 27 -13.06 -12.63 9.07
C ASP A 27 -11.95 -11.93 8.28
N PHE A 28 -12.17 -10.65 8.01
CA PHE A 28 -11.30 -9.82 7.20
C PHE A 28 -10.49 -8.85 8.05
N VAL A 29 -9.18 -8.82 7.82
CA VAL A 29 -8.25 -7.91 8.48
C VAL A 29 -7.48 -7.14 7.41
N SER A 30 -7.46 -5.81 7.55
CA SER A 30 -6.65 -4.91 6.74
C SER A 30 -5.48 -4.36 7.57
N ILE A 31 -4.31 -4.27 6.95
CA ILE A 31 -3.10 -3.70 7.56
C ILE A 31 -2.69 -2.49 6.72
N ILE A 32 -2.47 -1.35 7.38
CA ILE A 32 -2.11 -0.08 6.73
C ILE A 32 -0.63 0.21 7.01
N PRO A 33 0.29 -0.27 6.17
CA PRO A 33 1.70 0.09 6.28
C PRO A 33 1.92 1.54 5.81
N PRO A 34 2.78 2.31 6.50
CA PRO A 34 3.22 3.63 6.03
C PRO A 34 4.34 3.46 4.99
N LEU A 35 5.29 4.40 4.92
CA LEU A 35 6.47 4.28 4.07
C LEU A 35 7.38 3.15 4.58
N VAL A 36 7.42 2.04 3.84
CA VAL A 36 8.21 0.85 4.22
C VAL A 36 9.67 1.01 3.79
N VAL A 37 10.58 0.90 4.76
CA VAL A 37 12.04 1.01 4.60
C VAL A 37 12.70 -0.23 5.18
N GLY A 38 13.60 -0.86 4.43
CA GLY A 38 14.31 -2.05 4.85
C GLY A 38 15.06 -2.73 3.70
N PRO A 39 15.80 -3.81 3.98
CA PRO A 39 16.44 -4.62 2.94
C PRO A 39 15.41 -5.25 2.01
N PHE A 40 15.77 -5.42 0.73
CA PHE A 40 14.89 -6.00 -0.29
C PHE A 40 15.66 -7.01 -1.15
N LEU A 41 14.95 -8.02 -1.66
CA LEU A 41 15.55 -9.10 -2.47
C LEU A 41 15.55 -8.78 -3.98
N MET A 42 14.83 -7.74 -4.41
CA MET A 42 14.70 -7.39 -5.82
C MET A 42 16.00 -6.78 -6.37
N ALA A 43 16.28 -7.00 -7.66
CA ALA A 43 17.45 -6.43 -8.33
C ALA A 43 17.36 -4.90 -8.51
N SER A 44 16.16 -4.32 -8.47
CA SER A 44 15.91 -2.89 -8.57
C SER A 44 15.37 -2.31 -7.26
N MET A 45 15.69 -1.04 -7.02
CA MET A 45 15.28 -0.35 -5.79
C MET A 45 13.76 -0.14 -5.80
N PRO A 46 13.03 -0.59 -4.75
CA PRO A 46 11.58 -0.43 -4.68
C PRO A 46 11.19 1.05 -4.62
N PRO A 47 10.02 1.44 -5.17
CA PRO A 47 9.56 2.82 -5.15
C PRO A 47 9.48 3.45 -3.75
N SER A 48 9.19 2.65 -2.71
CA SER A 48 9.17 3.14 -1.32
C SER A 48 10.55 3.61 -0.86
N LEU A 49 11.61 2.89 -1.24
CA LEU A 49 12.98 3.21 -0.85
C LEU A 49 13.55 4.36 -1.70
N ILE A 50 13.20 4.41 -2.99
CA ILE A 50 13.49 5.59 -3.84
C ILE A 50 12.89 6.85 -3.21
N THR A 51 11.62 6.79 -2.77
CA THR A 51 10.95 7.92 -2.13
C THR A 51 11.57 8.26 -0.78
N ALA A 52 11.93 7.25 0.02
CA ALA A 52 12.51 7.46 1.34
C ALA A 52 13.90 8.12 1.29
N LEU A 53 14.70 7.80 0.26
CA LEU A 53 16.09 8.25 0.14
C LEU A 53 16.25 9.46 -0.79
N SER A 54 15.16 10.04 -1.29
CA SER A 54 15.17 11.09 -2.33
C SER A 54 15.85 12.41 -1.95
N LEU A 55 16.17 12.60 -0.67
CA LEU A 55 16.85 13.81 -0.18
C LEU A 55 18.37 13.64 -0.12
N ILE A 56 18.86 12.42 -0.25
CA ILE A 56 20.27 12.06 -0.04
C ILE A 56 20.85 11.35 -1.28
N ILE A 57 20.00 10.69 -2.08
CA ILE A 57 20.30 10.11 -3.40
C ILE A 57 19.67 11.00 -4.46
#